data_AF-A0A2S9T876-F1
#
_entry.id   AF-A0A2S9T876-F1
#
_cell.length_a   1.000
_cell.length_b   1.000
_cell.length_c   1.000
_cell.angle_alpha   90.00
_cell.angle_beta   90.00
_cell.angle_gamma   90.00
#
_symmetry.space_group_name_H-M   'P 1'
#
loop_
_entity.id
_entity.type
_entity.pdbx_description
1 polymer ?
#
loop_
_entity_poly.entity_id
_entity_poly.type
_entity_poly.pdbx_seq_one_letter_code
_entity_poly.pdbx_strand_id
1 'polypeptide(L)'
;MGTLNINIATPFFDDKKNFAGIILAAFDPDALSNLLTSVIYADDMKASIIHGDGTLFLTVPNNPLMVGKKLLYNQGLLSKHISSGNISNTFKGLTYVGEDNRILSLYSIIPNELDINATLYVGVSRNINTLYADIKNEIIVMAILYFLLLVFSVPWIFFLQKRRYILLQFEIKNREESRKRLEELAYIDSLTKIAK
;
A
#
# COMPACT_ATOMS: atom_id res chain seq x y z
N MET A 1 24.65 -4.13 28.27
CA MET A 1 23.67 -3.05 28.04
C MET A 1 22.33 -3.55 28.56
N GLY A 2 21.64 -2.77 29.40
CA GLY A 2 20.38 -3.22 30.00
C GLY A 2 19.24 -3.20 28.99
N THR A 3 18.45 -4.27 28.93
CA THR A 3 17.20 -4.31 28.19
C THR A 3 16.11 -3.62 29.01
N LEU A 4 15.38 -2.69 28.41
CA LEU A 4 14.18 -2.14 29.03
C LEU A 4 13.09 -3.23 29.03
N ASN A 5 12.46 -3.43 30.18
CA ASN A 5 11.30 -4.32 30.33
C ASN A 5 10.09 -3.51 30.78
N ILE A 6 8.91 -3.82 30.23
CA ILE A 6 7.62 -3.34 30.75
C ILE A 6 7.01 -4.48 31.54
N ASN A 7 6.54 -4.16 32.74
CA ASN A 7 5.84 -5.10 33.60
C ASN A 7 4.45 -4.56 33.91
N ILE A 8 3.49 -5.47 33.99
CA ILE A 8 2.19 -5.24 34.61
C ILE A 8 2.28 -5.80 36.03
N ALA A 9 1.93 -4.98 37.01
CA ALA A 9 1.86 -5.39 38.40
C ALA A 9 0.44 -5.16 38.93
N THR A 10 -0.11 -6.15 39.63
CA THR A 10 -1.41 -6.00 40.31
C THR A 10 -1.29 -6.48 41.75
N PRO A 11 -1.88 -5.77 42.73
CA PRO A 11 -1.92 -6.24 44.10
C PRO A 11 -2.80 -7.49 44.23
N PHE A 12 -2.34 -8.46 45.01
CA PHE A 12 -3.08 -9.65 45.38
C PHE A 12 -3.58 -9.51 46.81
N PHE A 13 -4.86 -9.80 47.03
CA PHE A 13 -5.50 -9.75 48.34
C PHE A 13 -6.01 -11.14 48.73
N ASP A 14 -5.90 -11.49 50.01
CA ASP A 14 -6.43 -12.75 50.56
C ASP A 14 -7.97 -12.74 50.67
N ASP A 15 -8.55 -13.86 51.09
CA ASP A 15 -10.00 -14.01 51.30
C ASP A 15 -10.58 -13.00 52.31
N LYS A 16 -9.73 -12.40 53.15
CA LYS A 16 -10.08 -11.37 54.14
C LYS A 16 -9.84 -9.95 53.62
N LYS A 17 -9.51 -9.79 52.34
CA LYS A 17 -9.14 -8.52 51.68
C LYS A 17 -7.89 -7.85 52.26
N ASN A 18 -7.02 -8.60 52.94
CA ASN A 18 -5.72 -8.08 53.35
C ASN A 18 -4.74 -8.19 52.18
N PHE A 19 -3.83 -7.22 52.08
CA PHE A 19 -2.76 -7.29 51.10
C PHE A 19 -1.90 -8.53 51.36
N ALA A 20 -1.83 -9.42 50.36
CA ALA A 20 -1.16 -10.71 50.44
C ALA A 20 0.05 -10.81 49.49
N GLY A 21 0.25 -9.82 48.60
CA GLY A 21 1.42 -9.73 47.74
C GLY A 21 1.16 -8.99 46.43
N ILE A 22 2.04 -9.20 45.46
CA ILE A 22 1.91 -8.66 44.10
C ILE A 22 2.01 -9.79 43.07
N ILE A 23 1.21 -9.70 42.03
CA ILE A 23 1.36 -10.51 40.83
C ILE A 23 2.06 -9.64 39.79
N LEU A 24 3.19 -10.13 39.27
CA LEU A 24 3.98 -9.44 38.25
C LEU A 24 3.95 -10.27 36.96
N ALA A 25 3.58 -9.62 35.86
CA ALA A 25 3.72 -10.17 34.51
C ALA A 25 4.69 -9.28 33.73
N ALA A 26 5.77 -9.86 33.21
CA ALA A 26 6.75 -9.15 32.39
C ALA A 26 6.48 -9.43 30.90
N PHE A 27 6.54 -8.40 30.07
CA PHE A 27 6.53 -8.58 28.63
C PHE A 27 7.94 -8.89 28.13
N ASP A 28 8.06 -9.93 27.31
CA ASP A 28 9.28 -10.24 26.58
C ASP A 28 9.49 -9.23 25.43
N PRO A 29 10.56 -8.41 25.46
CA PRO A 29 10.86 -7.46 24.39
C PRO A 29 11.05 -8.12 23.03
N ASP A 30 11.61 -9.34 22.98
CA ASP A 30 11.88 -10.03 21.71
C ASP A 30 10.56 -10.50 21.06
N ALA A 31 9.63 -11.02 21.87
CA ALA A 31 8.28 -11.37 21.40
C ALA A 31 7.54 -10.13 20.84
N LEU A 32 7.63 -8.99 21.53
CA LEU A 32 7.03 -7.73 21.05
C LEU A 32 7.70 -7.21 19.78
N SER A 33 9.03 -7.31 19.68
CA SER A 33 9.79 -6.92 18.48
C SER A 33 9.38 -7.75 17.26
N ASN A 34 9.21 -9.07 17.44
CA ASN A 34 8.74 -9.96 16.38
C ASN A 34 7.34 -9.57 15.90
N LEU A 35 6.44 -9.24 16.83
CA LEU A 35 5.10 -8.76 16.49
C LEU A 35 5.13 -7.44 15.73
N LEU A 36 5.95 -6.47 16.15
CA LEU A 36 6.08 -5.20 15.42
C LEU A 36 6.74 -5.38 14.04
N THR A 37 7.59 -6.38 13.86
CA THR A 37 8.22 -6.66 12.56
C THR A 37 7.19 -7.08 11.51
N SER A 38 6.08 -7.72 11.90
CA SER A 38 5.06 -8.17 10.96
C SER A 38 4.30 -7.04 10.26
N VAL A 39 4.38 -5.81 10.77
CA VAL A 39 3.75 -4.63 10.15
C VAL A 39 4.73 -3.82 9.28
N ILE A 40 5.99 -4.21 9.22
CA ILE A 40 7.02 -3.56 8.39
C ILE A 40 7.07 -4.22 7.02
N TYR A 41 6.62 -3.51 5.98
CA TYR A 41 6.63 -3.99 4.59
C TYR A 41 7.58 -3.21 3.67
N ALA A 42 8.20 -2.13 4.16
CA ALA A 42 9.15 -1.31 3.42
C ALA A 42 10.29 -0.87 4.33
N ASP A 43 11.49 -0.73 3.78
CA ASP A 43 12.73 -0.43 4.52
C ASP A 43 12.67 0.90 5.28
N ASP A 44 11.87 1.84 4.79
CA ASP A 44 11.72 3.16 5.38
C ASP A 44 10.73 3.19 6.54
N MET A 45 9.99 2.12 6.81
CA MET A 45 9.00 2.06 7.88
C MET A 45 9.61 1.88 9.26
N LYS A 46 8.91 2.40 10.28
CA LYS A 46 9.25 2.19 11.69
C LYS A 46 7.99 1.89 12.48
N ALA A 47 8.05 0.91 13.37
CA ALA A 47 7.02 0.62 14.36
C ALA A 47 7.59 0.83 15.76
N SER A 48 6.80 1.30 16.72
CA SER A 48 7.26 1.57 18.07
C SER A 48 6.21 1.34 19.14
N ILE A 49 6.68 1.05 20.35
CA ILE A 49 5.87 1.04 21.58
C ILE A 49 6.40 2.15 22.48
N ILE A 50 5.48 2.98 22.97
CA ILE A 50 5.77 4.15 23.78
C ILE A 50 4.96 4.03 25.07
N HIS A 51 5.63 4.21 26.21
CA HIS A 51 4.97 4.21 27.51
C HIS A 51 4.17 5.52 27.73
N GLY A 52 3.19 5.49 28.64
CA GLY A 52 2.28 6.60 28.93
C GLY A 52 2.97 7.91 29.33
N ASP A 53 4.15 7.79 29.93
CA ASP A 53 5.02 8.90 30.30
C ASP A 53 5.92 9.40 29.15
N GLY A 54 5.68 8.94 27.93
CA GLY A 54 6.38 9.33 26.71
C GLY A 54 7.67 8.59 26.44
N THR A 55 8.07 7.63 27.27
CA THR A 55 9.33 6.90 27.07
C THR A 55 9.22 5.94 25.89
N LEU A 56 10.10 6.05 24.89
CA LEU A 56 10.19 5.07 23.80
C LEU A 56 10.72 3.75 24.35
N PHE A 57 9.85 2.74 24.43
CA PHE A 57 10.21 1.43 24.98
C PHE A 57 10.89 0.55 23.94
N LEU A 58 10.29 0.45 22.76
CA LEU A 58 10.74 -0.43 21.69
C LEU A 58 10.52 0.24 20.35
N THR A 59 11.43 -0.01 19.40
CA THR A 59 11.30 0.42 18.02
C THR A 59 11.82 -0.66 17.08
N VAL A 60 11.15 -0.85 15.95
CA VAL A 60 11.55 -1.73 14.85
C VAL A 60 11.60 -0.89 13.58
N PRO A 61 12.71 -0.88 12.82
CA PRO A 61 14.00 -1.52 13.13
C PRO A 61 14.61 -1.02 14.45
N ASN A 62 15.40 -1.89 15.10
CA ASN A 62 16.01 -1.57 16.38
C ASN A 62 16.93 -0.34 16.26
N ASN A 63 16.75 0.62 17.16
CA ASN A 63 17.61 1.80 17.25
C ASN A 63 17.94 2.07 18.73
N PRO A 64 19.08 1.55 19.22
CA PRO A 64 19.48 1.69 20.62
C PRO A 64 19.66 3.13 21.09
N LEU A 65 19.96 4.06 20.18
CA LEU A 65 20.14 5.49 20.49
C LEU A 65 18.81 6.20 20.80
N MET A 66 17.69 5.56 20.47
CA MET A 66 16.36 6.12 20.62
C MET A 66 15.59 5.50 21.78
N VAL A 67 15.77 4.21 22.00
CA VAL A 67 15.16 3.48 23.12
C VAL A 67 15.50 4.17 24.45
N GLY A 68 14.49 4.38 25.30
CA GLY A 68 14.58 5.10 26.57
C GLY A 68 14.41 6.63 26.48
N LYS A 69 14.40 7.24 25.28
CA LYS A 69 14.20 8.68 25.15
C LYS A 69 12.74 9.09 25.39
N LYS A 70 12.55 10.29 25.93
CA LYS A 70 11.24 10.94 26.10
C LYS A 70 10.79 11.55 24.78
N LEU A 71 9.61 11.15 24.32
CA LEU A 71 8.93 11.65 23.12
C LEU A 71 7.80 12.64 23.46
N LEU A 72 7.50 12.81 24.74
CA LEU A 72 6.61 13.87 25.22
C LEU A 72 7.38 15.19 25.31
N TYR A 73 7.05 16.10 24.42
CA TYR A 73 7.53 17.48 24.44
C TYR A 73 6.46 18.40 23.85
N ASN A 74 6.59 19.70 24.10
CA ASN A 74 5.60 20.68 23.65
C ASN A 74 5.44 20.65 22.12
N GLN A 75 4.21 20.65 21.63
CA GLN A 75 3.83 20.56 20.20
C GLN A 75 4.25 19.26 19.47
N GLY A 76 4.79 18.26 20.17
CA GLY A 76 5.09 16.95 19.59
C GLY A 76 3.84 16.17 19.15
N LEU A 77 4.00 15.26 18.19
CA LEU A 77 2.89 14.47 17.64
C LEU A 77 2.23 13.56 18.69
N LEU A 78 3.02 13.01 19.62
CA LEU A 78 2.49 12.23 20.74
C LEU A 78 1.66 13.11 21.68
N SER A 79 2.17 14.29 22.04
CA SER A 79 1.44 15.25 22.88
C SER A 79 0.09 15.64 22.26
N LYS A 80 0.07 15.86 20.93
CA LYS A 80 -1.18 16.13 20.17
C LYS A 80 -2.14 14.95 20.18
N HIS A 81 -1.63 13.72 20.06
CA HIS A 81 -2.44 12.51 20.16
C HIS A 81 -3.12 12.42 21.53
N ILE A 82 -2.34 12.54 22.61
CA ILE A 82 -2.86 12.47 23.98
C ILE A 82 -3.89 13.57 24.23
N SER A 83 -3.60 14.82 23.85
CA SER A 83 -4.52 15.94 24.06
C SER A 83 -5.83 15.80 23.27
N SER A 84 -5.83 15.03 22.18
CA SER A 84 -7.05 14.83 21.39
C SER A 84 -8.06 13.90 22.06
N GLY A 85 -7.62 13.02 22.97
CA GLY A 85 -8.45 11.97 23.57
C GLY A 85 -8.90 10.85 22.62
N ASN A 86 -8.52 10.91 21.34
CA ASN A 86 -8.87 9.87 20.37
C ASN A 86 -8.04 8.61 20.59
N ILE A 87 -8.67 7.43 20.44
CA ILE A 87 -7.98 6.15 20.51
C ILE A 87 -6.92 6.00 19.39
N SER A 88 -7.14 6.62 18.24
CA SER A 88 -6.20 6.59 17.11
C SER A 88 -6.10 7.95 16.44
N ASN A 89 -4.90 8.35 16.03
CA ASN A 89 -4.69 9.50 15.15
C ASN A 89 -3.63 9.21 14.11
N THR A 90 -3.76 9.81 12.93
CA THR A 90 -2.71 9.82 11.91
C THR A 90 -2.27 11.25 11.65
N PHE A 91 -0.96 11.47 11.71
CA PHE A 91 -0.34 12.76 11.50
C PHE A 91 0.63 12.69 10.33
N LYS A 92 0.80 13.83 9.66
CA LYS A 92 1.89 14.06 8.71
C LYS A 92 2.79 15.15 9.30
N GLY A 93 4.09 14.89 9.36
CA GLY A 93 5.03 15.91 9.82
C GLY A 93 6.38 15.35 10.22
N LEU A 94 7.24 16.25 10.68
CA LEU A 94 8.53 15.90 11.25
C LEU A 94 8.33 15.11 12.54
N THR A 95 8.99 13.96 12.62
CA THR A 95 9.04 13.19 13.86
C THR A 95 10.31 13.55 14.62
N TYR A 96 10.21 13.72 15.94
CA TYR A 96 11.34 14.03 16.83
C TYR A 96 12.50 13.02 16.71
N VAL A 97 12.16 11.77 16.37
CA VAL A 97 13.07 10.63 16.36
C VAL A 97 13.84 10.49 15.05
N GLY A 98 13.25 10.92 13.93
CA GLY A 98 13.79 10.65 12.61
C GLY A 98 14.33 11.87 11.88
N GLU A 99 14.01 13.08 12.35
CA GLU A 99 14.27 14.37 11.65
C GLU A 99 13.78 14.39 10.19
N ASP A 100 13.03 13.39 9.77
CA ASP A 100 12.46 13.21 8.46
C ASP A 100 10.94 13.39 8.53
N ASN A 101 10.37 13.84 7.41
CA ASN A 101 8.95 14.05 7.29
C ASN A 101 8.27 12.70 7.08
N ARG A 102 7.39 12.32 8.00
CA ARG A 102 6.76 10.99 8.02
C ARG A 102 5.26 11.11 8.15
N ILE A 103 4.56 10.10 7.66
CA ILE A 103 3.21 9.80 8.13
C ILE A 103 3.37 8.93 9.37
N LEU A 104 2.77 9.34 10.49
CA LEU A 104 2.80 8.64 11.76
C LEU A 104 1.37 8.36 12.21
N SER A 105 1.02 7.10 12.34
CA SER A 105 -0.21 6.65 12.97
C SER A 105 0.09 6.20 14.40
N LEU A 106 -0.70 6.70 15.35
CA LEU A 106 -0.62 6.38 16.77
C LEU A 106 -1.92 5.73 17.22
N TYR A 107 -1.82 4.68 18.02
CA TYR A 107 -2.94 3.97 18.64
C TYR A 107 -2.72 3.84 20.15
N SER A 108 -3.76 4.14 20.93
CA SER A 108 -3.78 4.01 22.39
C SER A 108 -4.31 2.62 22.80
N ILE A 109 -3.49 1.85 23.51
CA ILE A 109 -3.89 0.58 24.11
C ILE A 109 -4.46 0.86 25.49
N ILE A 110 -5.77 0.72 25.62
CA ILE A 110 -6.51 0.88 26.87
C ILE A 110 -7.32 -0.41 27.09
N PRO A 111 -6.82 -1.36 27.89
CA PRO A 111 -7.55 -2.58 28.20
C PRO A 111 -8.76 -2.27 29.09
N ASN A 112 -9.93 -2.83 28.78
CA ASN A 112 -11.13 -2.62 29.60
C ASN A 112 -11.14 -3.45 30.90
N GLU A 113 -10.38 -4.55 30.92
CA GLU A 113 -10.38 -5.53 32.02
C GLU A 113 -9.24 -5.32 33.03
N LEU A 114 -8.29 -4.43 32.73
CA LEU A 114 -7.16 -4.11 33.61
C LEU A 114 -7.19 -2.64 34.00
N ASP A 115 -7.08 -2.39 35.30
CA ASP A 115 -6.78 -1.06 35.82
C ASP A 115 -5.31 -0.73 35.56
N ILE A 116 -5.07 -0.04 34.44
CA ILE A 116 -3.73 0.36 34.01
C ILE A 116 -3.38 1.75 34.55
N ASN A 117 -2.21 1.85 35.18
CA ASN A 117 -1.67 3.12 35.68
C ASN A 117 -1.14 4.04 34.57
N ALA A 118 -0.85 3.49 33.39
CA ALA A 118 -0.32 4.22 32.25
C ALA A 118 -0.74 3.56 30.93
N THR A 119 -1.25 4.37 30.00
CA THR A 119 -1.58 3.94 28.63
C THR A 119 -0.31 3.56 27.87
N LEU A 120 -0.37 2.49 27.08
CA LEU A 120 0.66 2.20 26.09
C LEU A 120 0.24 2.74 24.73
N TYR A 121 1.17 3.35 24.00
CA TYR A 121 0.93 3.83 22.64
C TYR A 121 1.73 2.99 21.65
N VAL A 122 1.08 2.57 20.57
CA VAL A 122 1.74 1.93 19.43
C VAL A 122 1.81 2.94 18.30
N GLY A 123 3.01 3.13 17.75
CA GLY A 123 3.25 3.98 16.60
C GLY A 123 3.66 3.15 15.39
N VAL A 124 3.13 3.48 14.22
CA VAL A 124 3.65 3.02 12.94
C VAL A 124 3.86 4.24 12.06
N SER A 125 5.03 4.31 11.42
CA SER A 125 5.37 5.45 10.59
C SER A 125 6.10 5.07 9.31
N ARG A 126 5.91 5.87 8.28
CA ARG A 126 6.56 5.73 6.97
C ARG A 126 7.10 7.07 6.48
N ASN A 127 8.26 7.08 5.83
CA ASN A 127 8.84 8.28 5.26
C ASN A 127 8.00 8.74 4.06
N ILE A 128 7.60 10.01 4.07
CA ILE A 128 6.69 10.53 3.03
C ILE A 128 7.37 10.58 1.65
N ASN A 129 8.66 10.90 1.60
CA ASN A 129 9.38 11.06 0.35
C ASN A 129 9.59 9.71 -0.33
N THR A 130 9.92 8.68 0.46
CA THR A 130 10.11 7.30 -0.02
C THR A 130 8.80 6.72 -0.52
N LEU A 131 7.72 6.85 0.27
CA LEU A 131 6.37 6.45 -0.14
C LEU A 131 5.98 7.03 -1.51
N TYR A 132 6.20 8.32 -1.74
CA TYR A 132 5.88 8.94 -3.02
C TYR A 132 6.84 8.58 -4.15
N ALA A 133 8.10 8.26 -3.86
CA ALA A 133 9.06 7.84 -4.88
C ALA A 133 8.66 6.48 -5.49
N ASP A 134 8.29 5.53 -4.63
CA ASP A 134 7.85 4.19 -5.05
C ASP A 134 6.63 4.28 -5.97
N ILE A 135 5.61 5.05 -5.54
CA ILE A 135 4.37 5.24 -6.31
C ILE A 135 4.65 5.91 -7.67
N LYS A 136 5.56 6.89 -7.72
CA LYS A 136 5.91 7.57 -8.97
C LYS A 136 6.52 6.61 -9.99
N ASN A 137 7.43 5.72 -9.55
CA ASN A 137 8.06 4.76 -10.45
C ASN A 137 7.05 3.80 -11.06
N GLU A 138 6.10 3.31 -10.26
CA GLU A 138 5.01 2.46 -10.75
C GLU A 138 4.13 3.19 -11.77
N ILE A 139 3.76 4.44 -11.48
CA ILE A 139 2.96 5.28 -12.40
C ILE A 139 3.71 5.49 -13.72
N ILE A 140 5.02 5.74 -13.68
CA ILE A 140 5.83 5.94 -14.89
C ILE A 140 5.84 4.66 -15.74
N VAL A 141 6.06 3.49 -15.14
CA VAL A 141 6.07 2.22 -15.86
C VAL A 141 4.70 1.95 -16.49
N MET A 142 3.61 2.13 -15.74
CA MET A 142 2.25 1.98 -16.28
C MET A 142 1.97 2.97 -17.41
N ALA A 143 2.38 4.24 -17.25
CA ALA A 143 2.21 5.26 -18.26
C ALA A 143 2.95 4.91 -19.56
N ILE A 144 4.19 4.41 -19.47
CA ILE A 144 4.96 3.96 -20.64
C ILE A 144 4.26 2.79 -21.33
N LEU A 145 3.80 1.79 -20.58
CA LEU A 145 3.09 0.62 -21.13
C LEU A 145 1.81 1.03 -21.85
N TYR A 146 1.00 1.90 -21.24
CA TYR A 146 -0.21 2.43 -21.90
C TYR A 146 0.11 3.28 -23.12
N PHE A 147 1.16 4.10 -23.04
CA PHE A 147 1.61 4.90 -24.17
C PHE A 147 2.03 4.01 -25.35
N LEU A 148 2.85 2.98 -25.11
CA LEU A 148 3.24 2.02 -26.15
C LEU A 148 2.01 1.30 -26.73
N LEU A 149 1.07 0.87 -25.89
CA LEU A 149 -0.16 0.23 -26.34
C LEU A 149 -0.95 1.13 -27.29
N LEU A 150 -1.09 2.42 -26.96
CA LEU A 150 -1.76 3.39 -27.83
C LEU A 150 -1.00 3.60 -29.15
N VAL A 151 0.33 3.78 -29.07
CA VAL A 151 1.19 3.99 -30.24
C VAL A 151 1.19 2.79 -31.19
N PHE A 152 1.06 1.56 -30.70
CA PHE A 152 0.98 0.38 -31.57
C PHE A 152 -0.45 0.09 -32.04
N SER A 153 -1.46 0.30 -31.20
CA SER A 153 -2.85 -0.03 -31.55
C SER A 153 -3.38 0.83 -32.69
N VAL A 154 -3.09 2.13 -32.69
CA VAL A 154 -3.62 3.05 -33.71
C VAL A 154 -3.09 2.72 -35.12
N PRO A 155 -1.77 2.58 -35.36
CA PRO A 155 -1.24 2.18 -36.65
C PRO A 155 -1.63 0.77 -37.05
N TRP A 156 -1.70 -0.16 -36.09
CA TRP A 156 -2.12 -1.54 -36.36
C TRP A 156 -3.54 -1.60 -36.91
N ILE A 157 -4.47 -0.91 -36.26
CA ILE A 157 -5.86 -0.78 -36.72
C ILE A 157 -5.91 -0.09 -38.09
N PHE A 158 -5.18 1.01 -38.27
CA PHE A 158 -5.12 1.73 -39.55
C PHE A 158 -4.62 0.84 -40.69
N PHE A 159 -3.55 0.07 -40.45
CA PHE A 159 -2.99 -0.87 -41.41
C PHE A 159 -3.97 -1.99 -41.77
N LEU A 160 -4.64 -2.58 -40.77
CA LEU A 160 -5.66 -3.60 -40.99
C LEU A 160 -6.87 -3.06 -41.77
N GLN A 161 -7.31 -1.83 -41.49
CA GLN A 161 -8.40 -1.18 -42.25
C GLN A 161 -7.99 -0.92 -43.69
N LYS A 162 -6.78 -0.38 -43.92
CA LYS A 162 -6.26 -0.14 -45.28
C LYS A 162 -6.17 -1.43 -46.09
N ARG A 163 -5.68 -2.51 -45.47
CA ARG A 163 -5.61 -3.84 -46.12
C ARG A 163 -6.99 -4.38 -46.48
N ARG A 164 -7.97 -4.27 -45.57
CA ARG A 164 -9.36 -4.67 -45.84
C ARG A 164 -9.98 -3.87 -46.98
N TYR A 165 -9.75 -2.56 -47.01
CA TYR A 165 -10.25 -1.71 -48.08
C TYR A 165 -9.70 -2.13 -49.45
N ILE A 166 -8.40 -2.40 -49.55
CA ILE A 166 -7.78 -2.84 -50.80
C ILE A 166 -8.35 -4.20 -51.26
N LEU A 167 -8.51 -5.16 -50.35
CA LEU A 167 -9.08 -6.48 -50.69
C LEU A 167 -10.52 -6.38 -51.22
N LEU A 168 -11.35 -5.51 -50.61
CA LEU A 168 -12.72 -5.27 -51.09
C LEU A 168 -12.73 -4.70 -52.51
N GLN A 169 -11.83 -3.77 -52.83
CA GLN A 169 -11.71 -3.23 -54.19
C GLN A 169 -11.32 -4.31 -55.20
N PHE A 170 -10.41 -5.22 -54.84
CA PHE A 170 -10.06 -6.37 -55.68
C PHE A 170 -11.23 -7.32 -55.90
N GLU A 171 -12.02 -7.62 -54.86
CA GLU A 171 -13.21 -8.47 -54.99
C GLU A 171 -14.28 -7.83 -55.90
N ILE A 172 -14.53 -6.53 -55.75
CA ILE A 172 -15.49 -5.80 -56.61
C ILE A 172 -15.05 -5.88 -58.06
N LYS A 173 -13.78 -5.59 -58.36
CA LYS A 173 -13.23 -5.66 -59.73
C LYS A 173 -13.31 -7.08 -60.32
N ASN A 174 -12.97 -8.11 -59.54
CA ASN A 174 -13.07 -9.49 -60.00
C ASN A 174 -14.53 -9.93 -60.26
N ARG A 175 -15.50 -9.45 -59.49
CA ARG A 175 -16.92 -9.71 -59.76
C ARG A 175 -17.37 -9.05 -61.05
N GLU A 176 -16.95 -7.82 -61.32
CA GLU A 176 -17.25 -7.14 -62.58
C GLU A 176 -16.66 -7.87 -63.78
N GLU A 177 -15.40 -8.31 -63.71
CA GLU A 177 -14.78 -9.09 -64.78
C GLU A 177 -15.48 -10.46 -64.98
N SER A 178 -15.80 -11.15 -63.89
CA SER A 178 -16.52 -12.43 -63.95
C SER A 178 -17.91 -12.26 -64.56
N ARG A 179 -18.61 -11.16 -64.22
CA ARG A 179 -19.93 -10.85 -64.77
C ARG A 179 -19.85 -10.56 -66.27
N LYS A 180 -18.88 -9.78 -66.73
CA LYS A 180 -18.66 -9.52 -68.17
C LYS A 180 -18.38 -10.82 -68.94
N ARG A 181 -17.56 -11.72 -68.40
CA ARG A 181 -17.30 -13.03 -69.02
C ARG A 181 -18.55 -13.90 -69.10
N LEU A 182 -19.40 -13.88 -68.08
CA LEU A 182 -20.68 -14.61 -68.10
C LEU A 182 -21.66 -14.01 -69.12
N GLU A 183 -21.72 -12.69 -69.23
CA GLU A 183 -22.51 -11.99 -70.26
C GLU A 183 -22.02 -12.33 -71.67
N GLU A 184 -20.70 -12.38 -71.90
CA GLU A 184 -20.09 -12.78 -73.17
C GLU A 184 -20.37 -14.25 -73.52
N LEU A 185 -20.22 -15.16 -72.55
CA LEU A 185 -20.55 -16.59 -72.74
C LEU A 185 -22.04 -16.81 -73.04
N ALA A 186 -22.93 -16.08 -72.37
CA ALA A 186 -24.38 -16.14 -72.63
C ALA A 186 -24.74 -15.57 -74.01
N TYR A 187 -24.06 -14.50 -74.44
CA TYR A 187 -24.20 -13.94 -75.78
C TYR A 187 -23.78 -14.95 -76.86
N ILE A 188 -22.61 -15.57 -76.70
CA ILE A 188 -22.13 -16.62 -77.61
C ILE A 188 -23.10 -17.80 -77.63
N ASP A 189 -23.54 -18.30 -76.47
CA ASP A 189 -24.50 -19.42 -76.40
C ASP A 189 -25.81 -19.09 -77.14
N SER A 190 -26.33 -17.87 -76.98
CA SER A 190 -27.51 -17.39 -77.70
C SER A 190 -27.35 -17.37 -79.22
N LEU A 191 -26.16 -17.03 -79.73
CA LEU A 191 -25.86 -17.05 -81.17
C LEU A 191 -25.78 -18.48 -81.71
N THR A 192 -25.19 -19.41 -80.95
CA THR A 192 -25.16 -20.84 -81.31
C THR A 192 -26.54 -21.49 -81.32
N LYS A 193 -27.46 -21.03 -80.47
CA LYS A 193 -28.83 -21.55 -80.38
C LYS A 193 -29.73 -21.08 -81.53
N ILE A 194 -29.39 -19.97 -82.19
CA ILE A 194 -30.08 -19.43 -83.38
C ILE A 194 -29.57 -20.11 -84.67
N ALA A 195 -28.38 -20.70 -84.64
CA ALA A 195 -27.75 -21.38 -85.77
C ALA A 195 -28.13 -22.88 -85.93
N LYS A 196 -29.16 -23.35 -85.19
CA LYS A 196 -29.65 -24.72 -85.22
C LYS A 196 -31.15 -24.74 -85.53
#